data_AF-A0A6P0WKZ8-F1
#
_entry.id   AF-A0A6P0WKZ8-F1
#
_cell.length_a   1.000
_cell.length_b   1.000
_cell.length_c   1.000
_cell.angle_alpha   90.00
_cell.angle_beta   90.00
_cell.angle_gamma   90.00
#
_symmetry.space_group_name_H-M   'P 1'
#
loop_
_entity.id
_entity.type
_entity.pdbx_description
1 polymer ?
#
loop_
_entity_poly.entity_id
_entity_poly.type
_entity_poly.pdbx_seq_one_letter_code
_entity_poly.pdbx_strand_id
1 'polypeptide(L)'
;MPRPGLAVICKEAFVNGIPDFLKDWKLIEVSAQDAEEKLGCNGLVLDEKTMIVGEDMPKLAQELSNEGIEVLTTPINAIHWQGGGFRCWHHPLVRESKLENK
;
A
#
# COMPACT_ATOMS: atom_id res chain seq x y z
N MET A 1 0.79 3.03 -3.18
CA MET A 1 -0.49 3.58 -3.66
C MET A 1 -1.11 2.56 -4.61
N PRO A 2 -2.28 1.98 -4.28
CA PRO A 2 -2.90 0.92 -5.08
C PRO A 2 -3.23 1.33 -6.52
N ARG A 3 -3.92 2.45 -6.72
CA ARG A 3 -4.34 2.96 -8.04
C ARG A 3 -4.62 4.46 -7.99
N PRO A 4 -4.71 5.18 -9.12
CA PRO A 4 -5.16 6.57 -9.13
C PRO A 4 -6.48 6.75 -8.38
N GLY A 5 -6.54 7.73 -7.48
CA GLY A 5 -7.73 8.01 -6.65
C GLY A 5 -7.82 7.20 -5.35
N LEU A 6 -6.90 6.27 -5.07
CA LEU A 6 -6.85 5.48 -3.85
C LEU A 6 -5.41 5.37 -3.32
N ALA A 7 -5.18 5.74 -2.07
CA ALA A 7 -3.88 5.62 -1.41
C ALA A 7 -3.99 4.98 -0.03
N VAL A 8 -2.97 4.19 0.32
CA VAL A 8 -2.73 3.72 1.69
C VAL A 8 -1.67 4.63 2.28
N ILE A 9 -1.94 5.24 3.44
CA ILE A 9 -1.06 6.23 4.05
C ILE A 9 -0.89 5.98 5.54
N CYS A 10 0.29 6.32 6.08
CA CYS A 10 0.45 6.61 7.50
C CYS A 10 0.34 8.13 7.66
N LYS A 11 -0.82 8.62 8.09
CA LYS A 11 -1.08 10.07 8.16
C LYS A 11 -0.13 10.80 9.11
N GLU A 12 0.27 10.13 10.18
CA GLU A 12 1.22 10.62 11.18
C GLU A 12 2.61 10.89 10.60
N ALA A 13 3.01 10.19 9.53
CA ALA A 13 4.28 10.41 8.85
C ALA A 13 4.32 11.70 8.00
N PHE A 14 3.17 12.33 7.73
CA PHE A 14 3.07 13.57 6.96
C PHE A 14 3.15 14.80 7.87
N VAL A 15 4.35 15.10 8.38
CA VAL A 15 4.58 16.21 9.34
C VAL A 15 4.19 17.60 8.83
N ASN A 16 4.13 17.80 7.50
CA ASN A 16 3.74 19.04 6.85
C ASN A 16 2.34 18.97 6.20
N GLY A 17 1.54 17.97 6.57
CA GLY A 17 0.26 17.68 5.93
C GLY A 17 0.39 16.84 4.67
N ILE A 18 -0.77 16.40 4.17
CA ILE A 18 -0.87 15.53 2.99
C ILE A 18 -0.68 16.38 1.72
N PRO A 19 0.15 15.94 0.76
CA PRO A 19 0.35 16.65 -0.51
C PRO A 19 -0.94 16.96 -1.26
N ASP A 20 -1.01 18.14 -1.89
CA ASP A 20 -2.21 18.64 -2.54
C ASP A 20 -2.80 17.69 -3.60
N PHE A 21 -1.96 16.99 -4.34
CA PHE A 21 -2.41 16.07 -5.39
C PHE A 21 -3.17 14.83 -4.86
N LEU A 22 -3.13 14.58 -3.55
CA LEU A 22 -3.87 13.50 -2.87
C LEU A 22 -5.16 13.98 -2.21
N LYS A 23 -5.47 15.29 -2.21
CA LYS A 23 -6.62 15.84 -1.49
C LYS A 23 -7.96 15.22 -1.90
N ASP A 24 -8.11 14.90 -3.19
CA ASP A 24 -9.34 14.32 -3.74
C ASP A 24 -9.32 12.78 -3.77
N TRP A 25 -8.28 12.14 -3.22
CA TRP A 25 -8.14 10.69 -3.23
C TRP A 25 -8.80 10.08 -1.99
N LYS A 26 -9.30 8.85 -2.14
CA LYS A 26 -9.65 8.02 -1.00
C LYS A 26 -8.36 7.63 -0.28
N LEU A 27 -8.30 7.90 1.02
CA LEU A 27 -7.18 7.58 1.88
C LEU A 27 -7.56 6.46 2.85
N ILE A 28 -6.85 5.34 2.78
CA ILE A 28 -6.89 4.27 3.77
C ILE A 28 -5.76 4.54 4.76
N GLU A 29 -6.12 4.83 6.01
CA GLU A 29 -5.18 5.23 7.05
C GLU A 29 -4.64 4.01 7.82
N VAL A 30 -3.33 3.88 7.86
CA VAL A 30 -2.58 2.92 8.68
C VAL A 30 -1.95 3.67 9.85
N SER A 31 -2.01 3.08 11.05
CA SER A 31 -1.39 3.66 12.26
C SER A 31 0.13 3.76 12.10
N ALA A 32 0.78 4.70 12.80
CA ALA A 32 2.25 4.73 12.84
C ALA A 32 2.84 3.38 13.29
N GLN A 33 2.24 2.74 14.28
CA GLN A 33 2.67 1.43 14.78
C GLN A 33 2.62 0.35 13.69
N ASP A 34 1.48 0.18 13.01
CA ASP A 34 1.37 -0.83 11.94
C ASP A 34 2.25 -0.47 10.73
N ALA A 35 2.48 0.82 10.46
CA ALA A 35 3.38 1.26 9.41
C ALA A 35 4.85 0.93 9.72
N GLU A 36 5.27 1.04 11.00
CA GLU A 36 6.63 0.78 11.46
C GLU A 36 6.89 -0.71 11.70
N GLU A 37 6.06 -1.36 12.52
CA GLU A 37 6.28 -2.74 12.97
C GLU A 37 5.90 -3.78 11.91
N LYS A 38 4.89 -3.46 11.09
CA LYS A 38 4.32 -4.39 10.09
C LYS A 38 4.48 -3.92 8.66
N LEU A 39 5.13 -2.78 8.45
CA LEU A 39 5.35 -2.21 7.12
C LEU A 39 4.03 -2.05 6.35
N GLY A 40 2.96 -1.65 7.04
CA GLY A 40 1.58 -1.66 6.53
C GLY A 40 1.33 -0.82 5.28
N CYS A 41 2.23 0.12 4.93
CA CYS A 41 2.16 0.86 3.67
C CYS A 41 2.95 0.23 2.50
N ASN A 42 3.58 -0.94 2.73
CA ASN A 42 4.57 -1.56 1.83
C ASN A 42 4.04 -2.78 1.06
N GLY A 43 2.75 -2.87 0.80
CA GLY A 43 2.21 -3.93 -0.05
C GLY A 43 2.66 -3.82 -1.51
N LEU A 44 2.48 -4.89 -2.29
CA LEU A 44 2.86 -4.97 -3.70
C LEU A 44 1.63 -4.91 -4.59
N VAL A 45 1.49 -3.83 -5.35
CA VAL A 45 0.44 -3.67 -6.35
C VAL A 45 0.79 -4.52 -7.56
N LEU A 46 -0.07 -5.46 -7.96
CA LEU A 46 0.12 -6.26 -9.16
C LEU A 46 -0.41 -5.50 -10.38
N ASP A 47 -1.65 -5.04 -10.28
CA ASP A 47 -2.33 -4.18 -11.26
C ASP A 47 -3.31 -3.22 -10.54
N GLU A 48 -4.16 -2.51 -11.28
CA GLU A 48 -5.09 -1.53 -10.70
C GLU A 48 -6.17 -2.15 -9.79
N LYS A 49 -6.40 -3.46 -9.87
CA LYS A 49 -7.45 -4.16 -9.13
C LYS A 49 -6.89 -5.15 -8.13
N THR A 50 -5.63 -5.57 -8.22
CA THR A 50 -5.08 -6.64 -7.38
C THR A 50 -3.81 -6.21 -6.65
N MET A 51 -3.74 -6.50 -5.34
CA MET A 51 -2.61 -6.14 -4.47
C MET A 51 -2.28 -7.25 -3.47
N ILE A 52 -0.98 -7.43 -3.19
CA ILE A 52 -0.49 -8.30 -2.12
C ILE A 52 -0.22 -7.49 -0.86
N VAL A 53 -0.73 -7.96 0.29
CA VAL A 53 -0.46 -7.40 1.62
C VAL A 53 -0.06 -8.50 2.60
N GLY A 54 0.56 -8.13 3.72
CA GLY A 54 0.87 -9.07 4.79
C GLY A 54 -0.39 -9.66 5.42
N GLU A 55 -0.38 -10.95 5.73
CA GLU A 55 -1.50 -11.61 6.43
C GLU A 55 -1.74 -11.05 7.84
N ASP A 56 -0.72 -10.43 8.43
CA ASP A 56 -0.75 -9.74 9.72
C ASP A 56 -1.41 -8.34 9.66
N MET A 57 -1.93 -7.97 8.49
CA MET A 57 -2.66 -6.72 8.23
C MET A 57 -4.13 -6.95 7.79
N PRO A 58 -4.95 -7.70 8.54
CA PRO A 58 -6.31 -8.07 8.12
C PRO A 58 -7.24 -6.86 7.98
N LYS A 59 -7.07 -5.82 8.80
CA LYS A 59 -7.87 -4.59 8.70
C LYS A 59 -7.60 -3.86 7.38
N LEU A 60 -6.33 -3.71 7.01
CA LEU A 60 -5.94 -3.10 5.74
C LEU A 60 -6.47 -3.89 4.56
N ALA A 61 -6.38 -5.23 4.61
CA ALA A 61 -6.93 -6.10 3.58
C ALA A 61 -8.43 -5.89 3.38
N GLN A 62 -9.18 -5.77 4.49
CA GLN A 62 -10.62 -5.51 4.44
C GLN A 62 -10.93 -4.11 3.88
N GLU A 63 -10.20 -3.07 4.30
CA GLU A 63 -10.40 -1.71 3.81
C GLU A 63 -10.11 -1.58 2.31
N LEU A 64 -9.05 -2.23 1.82
CA LEU A 64 -8.75 -2.32 0.40
C LEU A 64 -9.84 -3.08 -0.37
N SER A 65 -10.32 -4.20 0.18
CA SER A 65 -11.41 -4.99 -0.41
C SER A 65 -12.71 -4.20 -0.54
N ASN A 66 -13.03 -3.38 0.48
CA ASN A 66 -14.21 -2.51 0.45
C ASN A 66 -14.13 -1.45 -0.67
N GLU A 67 -12.93 -1.08 -1.10
CA GLU A 67 -12.67 -0.14 -2.20
C GLU A 67 -12.49 -0.84 -3.58
N GLY A 68 -12.84 -2.14 -3.63
CA GLY A 68 -12.87 -2.95 -4.85
C GLY A 68 -11.53 -3.51 -5.29
N ILE A 69 -10.53 -3.56 -4.40
CA ILE A 69 -9.24 -4.22 -4.64
C ILE A 69 -9.36 -5.70 -4.25
N GLU A 70 -8.99 -6.61 -5.14
CA GLU A 70 -8.68 -7.99 -4.81
C GLU A 70 -7.39 -8.03 -3.99
N VAL A 71 -7.50 -8.46 -2.74
CA VAL A 71 -6.35 -8.53 -1.83
C VAL A 71 -5.88 -9.96 -1.67
N LEU A 72 -4.65 -10.23 -2.10
CA LEU A 72 -3.94 -11.47 -1.83
C LEU A 72 -3.15 -11.28 -0.53
N THR A 73 -3.31 -12.19 0.43
CA THR A 73 -2.52 -12.18 1.67
C THR A 73 -1.47 -13.28 1.64
N THR A 74 -0.30 -13.01 2.23
CA THR A 74 0.79 -13.99 2.35
C THR A 74 1.64 -13.65 3.59
N PRO A 75 2.15 -14.66 4.33
CA PRO A 75 3.09 -14.43 5.41
C PRO A 75 4.35 -13.69 4.94
N ILE A 76 4.70 -12.59 5.61
CA ILE A 76 5.94 -11.84 5.37
C ILE A 76 6.58 -11.29 6.67
N ASN A 77 5.93 -11.46 7.81
CA ASN A 77 6.36 -10.92 9.10
C ASN A 77 7.77 -11.38 9.54
N ALA A 78 8.22 -12.57 9.13
CA ALA A 78 9.53 -13.11 9.47
C ALA A 78 10.72 -12.24 9.00
N ILE A 79 10.51 -11.34 8.03
CA ILE A 79 11.55 -10.46 7.47
C ILE A 79 11.34 -8.97 7.77
N HIS A 80 10.33 -8.59 8.55
CA HIS A 80 10.08 -7.19 8.92
C HIS A 80 11.26 -6.55 9.64
N TRP A 81 11.99 -7.31 10.47
CA TRP A 81 13.19 -6.83 11.17
C TRP A 81 14.33 -6.41 10.23
N GLN A 82 14.32 -6.86 8.97
CA GLN A 82 15.25 -6.39 7.94
C GLN A 82 14.79 -5.08 7.26
N GLY A 83 13.66 -4.52 7.69
CA GLY A 83 13.14 -3.23 7.22
C GLY A 83 12.45 -3.27 5.86
N GLY A 84 12.03 -4.45 5.37
CA GLY A 84 11.46 -4.62 4.04
C GLY A 84 10.14 -5.40 4.01
N GLY A 85 9.12 -4.84 3.35
CA GLY A 85 7.87 -5.52 3.02
C GLY A 85 7.82 -5.92 1.54
N PHE A 86 6.65 -6.31 1.04
CA PHE A 86 6.53 -6.83 -0.33
C PHE A 86 7.07 -5.86 -1.38
N ARG A 87 6.78 -4.56 -1.26
CA ARG A 87 7.36 -3.60 -2.22
C ARG A 87 8.88 -3.60 -2.11
N CYS A 88 9.47 -3.51 -0.92
CA CYS A 88 10.94 -3.44 -0.77
C CYS A 88 11.66 -4.66 -1.39
N TRP A 89 11.07 -5.86 -1.29
CA TRP A 89 11.69 -7.10 -1.76
C TRP A 89 11.50 -7.41 -3.25
N HIS A 90 10.69 -6.64 -3.96
CA HIS A 90 10.38 -6.90 -5.37
C HIS A 90 10.73 -5.69 -6.24
N HIS A 91 11.42 -5.95 -7.36
CA HIS A 91 11.72 -4.95 -8.37
C HIS A 91 10.95 -5.28 -9.65
N PRO A 92 9.82 -4.60 -9.96
CA PRO A 92 9.07 -4.89 -11.17
C PRO A 92 9.90 -4.47 -12.39
N LEU A 93 10.31 -5.44 -13.21
CA LEU A 93 11.09 -5.20 -14.42
C LEU A 93 10.23 -4.71 -15.59
N VAL A 94 8.98 -5.17 -15.65
CA VAL A 94 8.03 -4.84 -16.72
C VAL A 94 6.65 -4.59 -16.11
N ARG A 95 6.00 -3.51 -16.56
CA ARG A 95 4.57 -3.26 -16.37
C ARG A 95 4.00 -2.80 -17.70
N GLU A 96 2.91 -3.42 -18.12
CA GLU A 96 2.20 -2.99 -19.32
C GLU A 96 1.41 -1.72 -18.99
N SER A 97 1.76 -0.61 -19.66
CA SER A 97 1.09 0.67 -19.48
C SER A 97 1.27 1.54 -20.72
N LYS A 98 0.41 2.55 -20.86
CA LYS A 98 0.65 3.67 -21.78
C LYS A 98 1.14 4.85 -20.95
N LEU A 99 2.12 5.59 -21.47
CA LEU A 99 2.49 6.87 -20.86
C LEU A 99 1.33 7.83 -21.03
N GLU A 100 0.60 8.09 -19.95
CA GLU A 100 -0.41 9.13 -19.89
C GLU A 100 0.25 10.42 -19.43
N ASN A 101 0.16 11.46 -20.26
CA ASN A 101 0.48 12.81 -19.80
C ASN A 101 -0.71 13.31 -18.99
N LYS A 102 -0.52 13.44 -17.68
CA LYS A 102 -1.44 14.19 -16.81
C LYS A 102 -1.15 15.67 -16.87
#